data_AF-A0A833Y509-F1
#
_entry.id   AF-A0A833Y509-F1
#
_cell.length_a   1.000
_cell.length_b   1.000
_cell.length_c   1.000
_cell.angle_alpha   90.00
_cell.angle_beta   90.00
_cell.angle_gamma   90.00
#
_symmetry.space_group_name_H-M   'P 1'
#
loop_
_entity.id
_entity.type
_entity.pdbx_description
1 polymer ?
#
loop_
_entity_poly.entity_id
_entity_poly.type
_entity_poly.pdbx_seq_one_letter_code
_entity_poly.pdbx_strand_id
1 'polypeptide(L)'
;ALANGTSLVDPIVWVKLCEKWGSDAFKKISAQNRENRKKQAINHTSGRKSFVRLLEQKRNENGNLVDFYKETRWSKKKNAFVTDATENTYKEMQCRLDGLGPEQRSDEAAATVFREVLGHRPGYIGFNGGVPITEEVYVQNISQQYNDDIAVLLFPFVVKGA
;
A
#
# COMPACT_ATOMS: atom_id res chain seq x y z
N ALA A 1 -2.57 17.30 -21.61
CA ALA A 1 -2.53 17.68 -20.19
C ALA A 1 -3.52 18.82 -19.99
N LEU A 2 -4.17 18.92 -18.82
CA LEU A 2 -5.09 20.02 -18.52
C LEU A 2 -4.35 21.34 -18.74
N ALA A 3 -4.75 22.08 -19.78
CA ALA A 3 -4.06 23.29 -20.22
C ALA A 3 -4.12 24.42 -19.19
N ASN A 4 -4.94 24.27 -18.14
CA ASN A 4 -5.34 25.37 -17.26
C ASN A 4 -4.86 25.20 -15.81
N GLY A 5 -3.98 24.22 -15.51
CA GLY A 5 -3.49 24.00 -14.15
C GLY A 5 -4.59 23.60 -13.15
N THR A 6 -4.29 23.72 -11.85
CA THR A 6 -5.25 23.57 -10.75
C THR A 6 -5.00 24.68 -9.74
N SER A 7 -6.03 25.21 -9.08
CA SER A 7 -5.87 26.20 -8.01
C SER A 7 -5.19 25.64 -6.76
N LEU A 8 -5.01 24.32 -6.69
CA LEU A 8 -4.36 23.62 -5.58
C LEU A 8 -2.83 23.64 -5.66
N VAL A 9 -2.28 24.06 -6.79
CA VAL A 9 -0.83 24.00 -7.05
C VAL A 9 -0.39 25.31 -7.68
N ASP A 10 0.66 25.90 -7.13
CA ASP A 10 1.26 27.11 -7.69
C ASP A 10 1.58 26.92 -9.19
N PRO A 11 1.30 27.91 -10.06
CA PRO A 11 1.50 27.76 -11.51
C PRO A 11 2.93 27.37 -11.91
N ILE A 12 3.95 27.86 -11.21
CA ILE A 12 5.36 27.54 -11.50
C ILE A 12 5.64 26.07 -11.13
N VAL A 13 5.08 25.61 -10.01
CA VAL A 13 5.18 24.21 -9.61
C VAL A 13 4.45 23.32 -10.62
N TRP A 14 3.27 23.71 -11.09
CA TRP A 14 2.52 22.97 -12.10
C TRP A 14 3.34 22.77 -13.38
N VAL A 15 4.04 23.81 -13.86
CA VAL A 15 4.95 23.71 -15.02
C VAL A 15 6.06 22.69 -14.75
N LYS A 16 6.74 22.78 -13.60
CA LYS A 16 7.81 21.82 -13.23
C LYS A 16 7.33 20.38 -13.14
N LEU A 17 6.11 20.15 -12.64
CA LEU A 17 5.50 18.82 -12.61
C LEU A 17 5.19 18.30 -14.01
N CYS A 18 4.66 19.17 -14.88
CA CYS A 18 4.41 18.84 -16.28
C CYS A 18 5.71 18.48 -17.02
N GLU A 19 6.79 19.22 -16.80
CA GLU A 19 8.12 18.90 -17.34
C GLU A 19 8.63 17.55 -16.81
N LYS A 20 8.58 17.32 -15.49
CA LYS A 20 9.03 16.07 -14.87
C LYS A 20 8.27 14.87 -15.41
N TRP A 21 6.94 14.92 -15.41
CA TRP A 21 6.10 13.79 -15.84
C TRP A 21 6.01 13.66 -17.37
N GLY A 22 6.22 14.76 -18.09
CA GLY A 22 6.32 14.80 -19.54
C GLY A 22 7.66 14.32 -20.08
N SER A 23 8.70 14.26 -19.25
CA SER A 23 10.03 13.77 -19.65
C SER A 23 10.00 12.31 -20.11
N ASP A 24 10.86 11.98 -21.08
CA ASP A 24 10.96 10.60 -21.58
C ASP A 24 11.48 9.64 -20.52
N ALA A 25 12.35 10.12 -19.62
CA ALA A 25 12.81 9.36 -18.46
C ALA A 25 11.63 8.92 -17.57
N PHE A 26 10.73 9.86 -17.22
CA PHE A 26 9.57 9.52 -16.41
C PHE A 26 8.56 8.64 -17.15
N LYS A 27 8.31 8.91 -18.44
CA LYS A 27 7.45 8.05 -19.27
C LYS A 27 7.98 6.61 -19.33
N LYS A 28 9.29 6.41 -19.44
CA LYS A 28 9.93 5.08 -19.40
C LYS A 28 9.68 4.37 -18.07
N ILE A 29 9.89 5.06 -16.94
CA ILE A 29 9.61 4.53 -15.60
C ILE A 29 8.12 4.17 -15.47
N SER A 30 7.22 5.07 -15.90
CA SER A 30 5.78 4.86 -15.86
C SER A 30 5.34 3.66 -16.69
N ALA A 31 5.89 3.50 -17.91
CA ALA A 31 5.62 2.35 -18.76
C ALA A 31 6.09 1.04 -18.09
N GLN A 32 7.30 1.02 -17.52
CA GLN A 32 7.81 -0.13 -16.78
C GLN A 32 6.93 -0.46 -15.56
N ASN A 33 6.52 0.55 -14.79
CA ASN A 33 5.63 0.36 -13.64
C ASN A 33 4.27 -0.22 -14.03
N ARG A 34 3.74 0.16 -15.21
CA ARG A 34 2.52 -0.43 -15.76
C ARG A 34 2.71 -1.91 -16.08
N GLU A 35 3.82 -2.29 -16.72
CA GLU A 35 4.13 -3.71 -16.97
C GLU A 35 4.39 -4.49 -15.68
N ASN A 36 5.05 -3.88 -14.69
CA ASN A 36 5.25 -4.49 -13.37
C ASN A 36 3.91 -4.70 -12.65
N ARG A 37 2.98 -3.74 -12.74
CA ARG A 37 1.64 -3.86 -12.15
C ARG A 37 0.84 -5.01 -12.77
N LYS A 38 0.98 -5.26 -14.08
CA LYS A 38 0.35 -6.43 -14.74
C LYS A 38 0.84 -7.76 -14.17
N LYS A 39 2.08 -7.82 -13.68
CA LYS A 39 2.69 -9.01 -13.06
C LYS A 39 2.31 -9.18 -11.58
N GLN A 40 1.55 -8.25 -11.00
CA GLN A 40 1.16 -8.32 -9.60
C GLN A 40 0.08 -9.40 -9.40
N ALA A 41 0.51 -10.57 -8.92
CA ALA A 41 -0.38 -11.71 -8.67
C ALA A 41 -1.21 -11.56 -7.37
N ILE A 42 -0.67 -10.85 -6.38
CA ILE A 42 -1.28 -10.65 -5.07
C ILE A 42 -1.91 -9.25 -5.01
N ASN A 43 -3.21 -9.18 -5.30
CA ASN A 43 -3.99 -7.94 -5.26
C ASN A 43 -4.73 -7.79 -3.92
N HIS A 44 -5.23 -6.59 -3.61
CA HIS A 44 -6.05 -6.30 -2.43
C HIS A 44 -7.28 -5.44 -2.78
N THR A 45 -8.27 -5.39 -1.89
CA THR A 45 -9.56 -4.70 -2.06
C THR A 45 -9.70 -3.43 -1.21
N SER A 46 -8.67 -3.05 -0.44
CA SER A 46 -8.67 -1.89 0.47
C SER A 46 -8.89 -0.51 -0.18
N GLY A 47 -8.81 -0.42 -1.51
CA GLY A 47 -9.08 0.81 -2.25
C GLY A 47 -8.18 1.98 -1.83
N ARG A 48 -8.79 3.10 -1.44
CA ARG A 48 -8.10 4.34 -1.05
C ARG A 48 -7.53 4.35 0.37
N LYS A 49 -7.82 3.34 1.19
CA LYS A 49 -7.34 3.28 2.58
C LYS A 49 -6.03 2.47 2.65
N SER A 50 -5.05 3.00 3.40
CA SER A 50 -3.82 2.28 3.72
C SER A 50 -4.11 1.08 4.63
N PHE A 51 -3.25 0.06 4.63
CA PHE A 51 -3.37 -1.08 5.54
C PHE A 51 -3.23 -0.66 7.01
N VAL A 52 -2.36 0.31 7.32
CA VAL A 52 -2.22 0.81 8.70
C VAL A 52 -3.53 1.43 9.18
N ARG A 53 -4.17 2.27 8.37
CA ARG A 53 -5.47 2.86 8.72
C ARG A 53 -6.56 1.81 8.94
N LEU A 54 -6.57 0.76 8.11
CA LEU A 54 -7.50 -0.34 8.27
C LEU A 54 -7.23 -1.14 9.55
N LEU A 55 -5.97 -1.40 9.90
CA LEU A 55 -5.59 -2.06 11.15
C LEU A 55 -5.99 -1.22 12.36
N GLU A 56 -5.76 0.09 12.34
CA GLU A 56 -6.19 1.00 13.42
C GLU A 56 -7.71 0.99 13.62
N GLN A 57 -8.48 1.09 12.54
CA GLN A 57 -9.94 1.06 12.59
C GLN A 57 -10.47 -0.26 13.19
N LYS A 58 -9.71 -1.34 13.01
CA LYS A 58 -10.09 -2.68 13.44
C LYS A 58 -9.38 -3.18 14.68
N ARG A 59 -8.62 -2.32 15.35
CA ARG A 59 -7.90 -2.68 16.58
C ARG A 59 -8.82 -3.28 17.65
N ASN A 60 -10.11 -2.93 17.63
CA ASN A 60 -11.12 -3.39 18.58
C ASN A 60 -12.00 -4.54 18.04
N GLU A 61 -11.80 -5.00 16.80
CA GLU A 61 -12.65 -6.03 16.16
C GLU A 61 -12.12 -7.47 16.38
N ASN A 62 -11.14 -7.67 17.27
CA ASN A 62 -10.57 -8.97 17.67
C ASN A 62 -10.17 -9.89 16.49
N GLY A 63 -9.49 -9.34 15.47
CA GLY A 63 -8.92 -10.11 14.36
C GLY A 63 -7.39 -10.07 14.35
N ASN A 64 -6.75 -11.20 14.10
CA ASN A 64 -5.29 -11.27 13.96
C ASN A 64 -4.84 -10.87 12.54
N LEU A 65 -3.52 -10.82 12.29
CA LEU A 65 -2.97 -10.40 10.99
C LEU A 65 -3.29 -11.37 9.83
N VAL A 66 -3.56 -12.64 10.11
CA VAL A 66 -3.97 -13.62 9.10
C VAL A 66 -5.44 -13.40 8.70
N ASP A 67 -6.31 -13.06 9.65
CA ASP A 67 -7.69 -12.65 9.38
C ASP A 67 -7.73 -11.34 8.58
N PHE A 68 -6.89 -10.37 8.95
CA PHE A 68 -6.71 -9.13 8.21
C PHE A 68 -6.25 -9.37 6.76
N TYR A 69 -5.36 -10.34 6.53
CA TYR A 69 -4.95 -10.73 5.19
C TYR A 69 -6.13 -11.16 4.34
N LYS A 70 -6.97 -12.06 4.86
CA LYS A 70 -8.18 -12.53 4.16
C LYS A 70 -9.11 -11.38 3.86
N GLU A 71 -9.40 -10.54 4.84
CA GLU A 71 -10.39 -9.49 4.69
C GLU A 71 -10.02 -8.48 3.60
N THR A 72 -8.74 -8.05 3.59
CA THR A 72 -8.22 -7.12 2.60
C THR A 72 -8.08 -7.71 1.20
N ARG A 73 -8.32 -9.02 1.01
CA ARG A 73 -8.18 -9.75 -0.25
C ARG A 73 -9.42 -10.52 -0.64
N TRP A 74 -10.49 -10.39 0.15
CA TRP A 74 -11.80 -10.94 -0.14
C TRP A 74 -12.61 -9.97 -0.99
N SER A 75 -13.18 -10.46 -2.09
CA SER A 75 -14.10 -9.73 -2.92
C SER A 75 -15.53 -10.01 -2.49
N LYS A 76 -16.20 -9.03 -1.87
CA LYS A 76 -17.63 -9.13 -1.53
C LYS A 76 -18.52 -9.40 -2.75
N LYS A 77 -18.13 -8.87 -3.92
CA LYS A 77 -18.87 -9.06 -5.18
C LYS A 77 -18.76 -10.48 -5.73
N LYS A 78 -17.55 -11.06 -5.69
CA LYS A 78 -17.32 -12.44 -6.17
C LYS A 78 -17.62 -13.49 -5.09
N ASN A 79 -17.76 -13.06 -3.83
CA ASN A 79 -17.78 -13.91 -2.65
C ASN A 79 -16.62 -14.92 -2.62
N ALA A 80 -15.42 -14.44 -2.97
CA ALA A 80 -14.21 -15.25 -3.10
C ALA A 80 -12.96 -14.36 -2.96
N PHE A 81 -11.78 -14.98 -2.86
CA PHE A 81 -10.51 -14.28 -2.98
C PHE A 81 -10.37 -13.56 -4.34
N VAL A 82 -9.63 -12.46 -4.36
CA VAL A 82 -9.46 -11.66 -5.58
C VAL A 82 -8.70 -12.41 -6.68
N THR A 83 -7.73 -13.25 -6.29
CA THR A 83 -6.92 -14.10 -7.16
C THR A 83 -6.57 -15.42 -6.48
N ASP A 84 -6.32 -16.47 -7.26
CA ASP A 84 -5.93 -17.78 -6.73
C ASP A 84 -4.61 -17.72 -5.94
N ALA A 85 -3.69 -16.83 -6.35
CA ALA A 85 -2.45 -16.59 -5.61
C ALA A 85 -2.74 -16.08 -4.19
N THR A 86 -3.70 -15.16 -4.01
CA THR A 86 -4.07 -14.69 -2.66
C THR A 86 -4.71 -15.79 -1.82
N GLU A 87 -5.50 -16.66 -2.43
CA GLU A 87 -6.11 -17.79 -1.73
C GLU A 87 -5.06 -18.81 -1.28
N ASN A 88 -4.12 -19.17 -2.16
CA ASN A 88 -3.06 -20.12 -1.86
C ASN A 88 -2.15 -19.59 -0.74
N THR A 89 -1.79 -18.31 -0.77
CA THR A 89 -1.03 -17.66 0.32
C THR A 89 -1.80 -17.71 1.64
N TYR A 90 -3.12 -17.45 1.63
CA TYR A 90 -3.93 -17.54 2.85
C TYR A 90 -4.05 -18.97 3.38
N LYS A 91 -4.18 -19.98 2.50
CA LYS A 91 -4.17 -21.39 2.86
C LYS A 91 -2.84 -21.80 3.49
N GLU A 92 -1.73 -21.29 2.98
CA GLU A 92 -0.42 -21.53 3.58
C GLU A 92 -0.33 -20.95 5.01
N MET A 93 -0.80 -19.71 5.22
CA MET A 93 -0.85 -19.10 6.55
C MET A 93 -1.71 -19.92 7.52
N GLN A 94 -2.90 -20.33 7.10
CA GLN A 94 -3.76 -21.18 7.92
C GLN A 94 -3.10 -22.52 8.22
N CYS A 95 -2.49 -23.19 7.24
CA CYS A 95 -1.82 -24.47 7.45
C CYS A 95 -0.68 -24.36 8.49
N ARG A 96 0.08 -23.25 8.47
CA ARG A 96 1.13 -23.00 9.47
C ARG A 96 0.56 -22.73 10.87
N LEU A 97 -0.51 -21.94 10.96
CA LEU A 97 -1.24 -21.72 12.21
C LEU A 97 -1.87 -23.01 12.73
N ASP A 98 -2.39 -23.86 11.84
CA ASP A 98 -3.06 -25.09 12.21
C ASP A 98 -2.08 -26.14 12.76
N GLY A 99 -0.85 -26.12 12.25
CA GLY A 99 0.26 -26.91 12.78
C GLY A 99 0.73 -26.47 14.17
N LEU A 100 0.33 -25.28 14.64
CA LEU A 100 0.54 -24.86 16.04
C LEU A 100 -0.58 -25.44 16.91
N GLY A 101 -0.19 -25.98 18.07
CA GLY A 101 -1.16 -26.46 19.05
C GLY A 101 -2.14 -25.35 19.46
N PRO A 102 -3.39 -25.66 19.86
CA PRO A 102 -4.42 -24.66 20.11
C PRO A 102 -4.04 -23.60 21.15
N GLU A 103 -3.18 -23.93 22.12
CA GLU A 103 -2.66 -22.98 23.11
C GLU A 103 -1.60 -22.01 22.55
N GLN A 104 -0.97 -22.35 21.44
CA GLN A 104 0.08 -21.55 20.79
C GLN A 104 -0.45 -20.65 19.68
N ARG A 105 -1.75 -20.74 19.35
CA ARG A 105 -2.42 -19.93 18.32
C ARG A 105 -2.78 -18.54 18.88
N SER A 106 -1.77 -17.78 19.29
CA SER A 106 -1.91 -16.39 19.73
C SER A 106 -1.80 -15.38 18.57
N ASP A 107 -2.13 -14.12 18.83
CA ASP A 107 -1.96 -13.02 17.87
C ASP A 107 -0.49 -12.85 17.45
N GLU A 108 0.46 -13.08 18.36
CA GLU A 108 1.89 -13.05 18.09
C GLU A 108 2.32 -14.18 17.14
N ALA A 109 1.72 -15.37 17.30
CA ALA A 109 1.96 -16.50 16.41
C ALA A 109 1.41 -16.20 15.00
N ALA A 110 0.19 -15.66 14.90
CA ALA A 110 -0.38 -15.20 13.64
C ALA A 110 0.47 -14.11 12.98
N ALA A 111 1.00 -13.16 13.76
CA ALA A 111 1.90 -12.13 13.25
C ALA A 111 3.22 -12.71 12.72
N THR A 112 3.75 -13.74 13.37
CA THR A 112 4.97 -14.43 12.93
C THR A 112 4.73 -15.19 11.64
N VAL A 113 3.69 -16.01 11.58
CA VAL A 113 3.28 -16.74 10.36
C VAL A 113 3.04 -15.77 9.21
N PHE A 114 2.34 -14.66 9.45
CA PHE A 114 2.08 -13.64 8.45
C PHE A 114 3.38 -13.07 7.85
N ARG A 115 4.36 -12.72 8.70
CA ARG A 115 5.66 -12.19 8.26
C ARG A 115 6.49 -13.21 7.50
N GLU A 116 6.49 -14.46 7.94
CA GLU A 116 7.24 -15.53 7.28
C GLU A 116 6.69 -15.86 5.89
N VAL A 117 5.37 -16.00 5.76
CA VAL A 117 4.73 -16.36 4.50
C VAL A 117 4.85 -15.25 3.46
N LEU A 118 4.67 -13.98 3.86
CA LEU A 118 4.81 -12.86 2.93
C LEU A 118 6.26 -12.47 2.66
N GLY A 119 7.17 -12.90 3.54
CA GLY A 119 8.56 -12.49 3.55
C GLY A 119 8.75 -11.05 4.03
N HIS A 120 9.94 -10.77 4.54
CA HIS A 120 10.37 -9.41 4.86
C HIS A 120 11.10 -8.82 3.65
N ARG A 121 10.55 -7.78 3.02
CA ARG A 121 11.25 -6.98 2.01
C ARG A 121 11.53 -5.59 2.57
N PRO A 122 12.70 -5.36 3.20
CA PRO A 122 13.09 -4.02 3.57
C PRO A 122 13.30 -3.20 2.29
N GLY A 123 12.61 -2.06 2.15
CA GLY A 123 12.90 -1.09 1.08
C GLY A 123 11.81 -0.82 0.04
N TYR A 124 10.56 -1.28 0.21
CA TYR A 124 9.47 -0.95 -0.73
C TYR A 124 8.89 0.47 -0.56
N ILE A 125 9.65 1.39 0.01
CA ILE A 125 9.17 2.74 0.34
C ILE A 125 9.96 3.80 -0.47
N GLY A 126 10.01 3.59 -1.78
CA GLY A 126 10.50 4.56 -2.76
C GLY A 126 9.37 4.96 -3.70
N PHE A 127 8.73 6.10 -3.45
CA PHE A 127 7.68 6.60 -4.34
C PHE A 127 8.33 7.27 -5.56
N ASN A 128 8.27 6.67 -6.77
CA ASN A 128 8.58 7.31 -8.07
C ASN A 128 9.65 8.44 -8.07
N GLY A 129 10.83 8.23 -7.48
CA GLY A 129 11.90 9.25 -7.41
C GLY A 129 11.55 10.50 -6.59
N GLY A 130 10.69 10.35 -5.57
CA GLY A 130 10.50 11.25 -4.44
C GLY A 130 11.40 10.87 -3.27
N VAL A 131 11.26 11.57 -2.14
CA VAL A 131 12.06 11.32 -0.93
C VAL A 131 11.94 9.84 -0.53
N PRO A 132 13.06 9.15 -0.22
CA PRO A 132 12.99 7.83 0.40
C PRO A 132 12.18 7.97 1.69
N ILE A 133 11.01 7.34 1.72
CA ILE A 133 10.15 7.40 2.90
C ILE A 133 10.67 6.28 3.78
N THR A 134 11.42 6.57 4.83
CA THR A 134 11.79 5.49 5.77
C THR A 134 10.53 4.99 6.51
N GLU A 135 10.62 3.83 7.16
CA GLU A 135 9.49 3.29 7.92
C GLU A 135 9.00 4.29 8.98
N GLU A 136 9.93 5.02 9.60
CA GLU A 136 9.63 6.07 10.57
C GLU A 136 8.86 7.23 9.93
N VAL A 137 9.27 7.67 8.73
CA VAL A 137 8.57 8.74 7.99
C VAL A 137 7.17 8.30 7.58
N TYR A 138 7.00 7.05 7.16
CA TYR A 138 5.69 6.50 6.80
C TYR A 138 4.77 6.44 8.02
N VAL A 139 5.24 5.93 9.15
CA VAL A 139 4.44 5.82 10.38
C VAL A 139 4.01 7.19 10.89
N GLN A 140 4.94 8.15 10.98
CA GLN A 140 4.68 9.46 11.56
C GLN A 140 3.81 10.35 10.68
N ASN A 141 3.96 10.27 9.35
CA ASN A 141 3.42 11.31 8.48
C ASN A 141 2.43 10.79 7.42
N ILE A 142 2.40 9.47 7.16
CA ILE A 142 1.63 8.89 6.05
C ILE A 142 0.56 7.92 6.54
N SER A 143 0.86 7.14 7.58
CA SER A 143 0.05 5.98 7.98
C SER A 143 -1.40 6.31 8.36
N GLN A 144 -1.64 7.53 8.86
CA GLN A 144 -2.95 8.02 9.29
C GLN A 144 -3.59 9.06 8.36
N GLN A 145 -2.89 9.46 7.30
CA GLN A 145 -3.35 10.48 6.37
C GLN A 145 -4.10 9.86 5.17
N TYR A 146 -5.06 10.58 4.59
CA TYR A 146 -5.68 10.12 3.34
C TYR A 146 -4.67 10.20 2.19
N ASN A 147 -4.85 9.38 1.15
CA ASN A 147 -3.96 9.41 -0.03
C ASN A 147 -3.79 10.82 -0.63
N ASP A 148 -4.81 11.66 -0.50
CA ASP A 148 -4.79 13.05 -0.98
C ASP A 148 -3.91 13.94 -0.07
N ASP A 149 -3.94 13.73 1.25
CA ASP A 149 -3.08 14.43 2.23
C ASP A 149 -1.62 13.96 2.13
N ILE A 150 -1.41 12.67 1.86
CA ILE A 150 -0.08 12.08 1.63
C ILE A 150 0.60 12.74 0.42
N ALA A 151 -0.16 13.10 -0.62
CA ALA A 151 0.40 13.78 -1.79
C ALA A 151 1.00 15.16 -1.42
N VAL A 152 0.40 15.88 -0.47
CA VAL A 152 0.92 17.15 0.05
C VAL A 152 2.27 16.96 0.73
N LEU A 153 2.38 15.91 1.55
CA LEU A 153 3.60 15.58 2.29
C LEU A 153 4.73 15.07 1.39
N LEU A 154 4.40 14.18 0.44
CA LEU A 154 5.40 13.54 -0.44
C LEU A 154 5.93 14.48 -1.52
N PHE A 155 5.22 15.56 -1.78
CA PHE A 155 5.61 16.61 -2.69
C PHE A 155 5.55 17.97 -1.99
N PRO A 156 6.39 18.23 -0.96
CA PRO A 156 6.29 19.44 -0.15
C PRO A 156 6.61 20.71 -0.95
N PHE A 157 7.30 20.57 -2.08
CA PHE A 157 7.54 21.64 -3.07
C PHE A 157 6.28 22.02 -3.87
N VAL A 158 5.17 21.28 -3.70
CA VAL A 158 3.91 21.46 -4.43
C VAL A 158 2.89 22.28 -3.65
N VAL A 159 3.06 22.45 -2.33
CA VAL A 159 2.02 23.02 -1.45
C VAL A 159 2.46 24.24 -0.64
N LYS A 160 3.74 24.63 -0.64
CA LYS A 160 4.15 25.88 0.02
C LYS A 160 4.02 27.08 -0.91
N GLY A 161 2.86 27.71 -0.83
CA GLY A 161 2.55 29.02 -1.38
C GLY A 161 1.19 29.50 -0.87
N ALA A 162 1.07 29.66 0.46
CA ALA A 162 0.03 30.48 1.08
C ALA A 162 0.66 31.80 1.52
#